data_AF-A0A965M5U8-F1
#
_entry.id   AF-A0A965M5U8-F1
#
_cell.length_a   1.000
_cell.length_b   1.000
_cell.length_c   1.000
_cell.angle_alpha   90.00
_cell.angle_beta   90.00
_cell.angle_gamma   90.00
#
_symmetry.space_group_name_H-M   'P 1'
#
loop_
_entity.id
_entity.type
_entity.pdbx_description
1 polymer ?
#
loop_
_entity_poly.entity_id
_entity_poly.type
_entity_poly.pdbx_seq_one_letter_code
_entity_poly.pdbx_strand_id
1 'polypeptide(L)'
;MRKLLRLLRHPEEGLNFIHIAGTNGKGSVAAAMDCILREAGFRPGLYTSPHLIEFRERFRIGGLAVREKVLRKNIEAVIRVIRRMP
;
A
#
# COMPACT_ATOMS: atom_id res chain seq x y z
N MET A 1 -15.92 -0.96 -2.18
CA MET A 1 -14.70 -1.58 -1.64
C MET A 1 -14.84 -3.09 -1.39
N ARG A 2 -15.70 -3.55 -0.47
CA ARG A 2 -15.83 -5.00 -0.13
C ARG A 2 -16.05 -5.94 -1.34
N LYS A 3 -16.89 -5.55 -2.30
CA LYS A 3 -17.13 -6.30 -3.55
C LYS A 3 -15.85 -6.51 -4.37
N LEU A 4 -15.01 -5.47 -4.49
CA LEU A 4 -13.75 -5.53 -5.23
C LEU A 4 -12.73 -6.45 -4.53
N LEU A 5 -12.59 -6.33 -3.21
CA LEU A 5 -11.68 -7.20 -2.43
C LEU A 5 -12.07 -8.68 -2.54
N ARG A 6 -13.37 -8.99 -2.47
CA ARG A 6 -13.88 -10.35 -2.70
C ARG A 6 -13.49 -10.89 -4.08
N LEU A 7 -13.64 -10.08 -5.14
CA LEU A 7 -13.25 -10.48 -6.50
C LEU A 7 -11.73 -10.63 -6.67
N LEU A 8 -10.95 -9.92 -5.86
CA LEU A 8 -9.49 -10.06 -5.78
C LEU A 8 -9.06 -11.20 -4.85
N ARG A 9 -10.01 -11.99 -4.31
CA ARG A 9 -9.77 -13.09 -3.37
C ARG A 9 -9.12 -12.63 -2.06
N HIS A 10 -9.60 -11.53 -1.51
CA HIS A 10 -9.22 -11.01 -0.19
C HIS A 10 -7.70 -10.87 0.03
N PRO A 11 -6.98 -10.11 -0.82
CA PRO A 11 -5.54 -9.92 -0.68
C PRO A 11 -5.13 -9.20 0.63
N GLU A 12 -6.09 -8.58 1.32
CA GLU A 12 -5.92 -7.96 2.63
C GLU A 12 -5.90 -8.96 3.79
N GLU A 13 -6.43 -10.18 3.61
CA GLU A 13 -6.50 -11.17 4.67
C GLU A 13 -5.11 -11.77 4.98
N GLY A 14 -4.87 -12.09 6.25
CA GLY A 14 -3.59 -12.65 6.73
C GLY A 14 -2.45 -11.63 6.89
N LEU A 15 -2.71 -10.34 6.63
CA LEU A 15 -1.76 -9.26 6.88
C LEU A 15 -2.02 -8.57 8.22
N ASN A 16 -0.95 -8.11 8.86
CA ASN A 16 -1.01 -7.26 10.06
C ASN A 16 -0.97 -5.78 9.65
N PHE A 17 -1.87 -4.97 10.19
CA PHE A 17 -2.00 -3.56 9.83
C PHE A 17 -1.84 -2.62 11.02
N ILE A 18 -1.14 -1.51 10.78
CA ILE A 18 -1.15 -0.32 11.63
C ILE A 18 -1.90 0.75 10.85
N HIS A 19 -3.11 1.10 11.29
CA HIS A 19 -3.93 2.10 10.62
C HIS A 19 -3.70 3.48 11.24
N ILE A 20 -3.22 4.43 10.44
CA ILE A 20 -2.88 5.78 10.92
C ILE A 20 -3.90 6.79 10.36
N ALA A 21 -4.72 7.35 11.25
CA ALA A 21 -5.73 8.37 10.95
C ALA A 21 -5.47 9.66 11.75
N GLY A 22 -6.06 10.77 11.32
CA GLY A 22 -5.90 12.10 11.95
C GLY A 22 -5.87 13.24 10.94
N THR A 23 -5.93 14.49 11.38
CA THR A 23 -5.94 15.65 10.47
C THR A 23 -4.54 15.92 9.93
N ASN A 24 -3.54 15.96 10.81
CA ASN A 24 -2.14 16.30 10.49
C ASN A 24 -1.17 15.21 10.95
N GLY A 25 0.05 15.21 10.44
CA GLY A 25 1.14 14.36 10.95
C GLY A 25 1.10 12.88 10.55
N LYS A 26 0.01 12.37 9.97
CA LYS A 26 -0.14 10.95 9.56
C LYS A 26 1.03 10.43 8.72
N GLY A 27 1.47 11.22 7.72
CA GLY A 27 2.58 10.85 6.85
C GLY A 27 3.89 10.72 7.62
N SER A 28 4.16 11.66 8.54
CA SER A 28 5.35 11.63 9.39
C SER A 28 5.33 10.45 10.35
N VAL A 29 4.18 10.17 10.98
CA VAL A 29 4.03 8.99 11.87
C VAL A 29 4.22 7.70 11.07
N ALA A 30 3.63 7.60 9.87
CA ALA A 30 3.76 6.41 9.03
C ALA A 30 5.21 6.17 8.57
N ALA A 31 5.95 7.24 8.26
CA ALA A 31 7.37 7.16 7.92
C ALA A 31 8.23 6.75 9.13
N ALA A 32 7.93 7.28 10.33
CA ALA A 32 8.61 6.88 11.56
C ALA A 32 8.38 5.39 11.86
N MET A 33 7.13 4.91 11.74
CA MET A 33 6.79 3.50 11.95
C MET A 33 7.47 2.58 10.94
N ASP A 34 7.53 2.95 9.65
CA ASP A 34 8.30 2.19 8.64
C ASP A 34 9.77 2.08 9.03
N CYS A 35 10.38 3.15 9.55
CA CYS A 35 11.76 3.12 10.03
C CYS A 35 11.94 2.19 11.22
N ILE A 36 11.14 2.37 12.28
CA ILE A 36 11.22 1.57 13.51
C ILE A 36 11.05 0.08 13.20
N LEU A 37 10.07 -0.28 12.36
CA LEU A 37 9.81 -1.68 12.01
C LEU A 37 10.96 -2.28 11.20
N ARG A 38 11.58 -1.51 10.29
CA ARG A 38 12.77 -1.97 9.56
C ARG A 38 13.95 -2.21 10.49
N GLU A 39 14.23 -1.28 11.40
CA GLU A 39 15.31 -1.43 12.39
C GLU A 39 15.05 -2.62 13.32
N ALA A 40 13.80 -2.94 13.61
CA ALA A 40 13.40 -4.13 14.37
C ALA A 40 13.46 -5.45 13.55
N GLY A 41 13.96 -5.43 12.31
CA GLY A 41 14.13 -6.61 11.47
C GLY A 41 12.89 -7.04 10.68
N PHE A 42 11.81 -6.23 10.67
CA PHE A 42 10.65 -6.50 9.84
C PHE A 42 10.84 -5.97 8.41
N ARG A 43 10.01 -6.49 7.49
CA ARG A 43 9.88 -5.99 6.11
C ARG A 43 8.52 -5.33 5.92
N PRO A 44 8.28 -4.12 6.46
CA PRO A 44 6.97 -3.48 6.42
C PRO A 44 6.56 -3.07 5.00
N GLY A 45 5.25 -3.08 4.76
CA GLY A 45 4.64 -2.34 3.66
C GLY A 45 4.14 -0.99 4.16
N LEU A 46 4.35 0.07 3.39
CA LEU A 46 3.89 1.42 3.70
C LEU A 46 3.04 1.96 2.56
N TYR A 47 1.81 2.37 2.90
CA TYR A 47 0.91 3.10 2.02
C TYR A 47 0.69 4.53 2.52
N THR A 48 0.99 5.54 1.68
CA THR A 48 0.80 6.96 2.00
C THR A 48 0.20 7.73 0.83
N SER A 49 -0.48 8.84 1.13
CA SER A 49 -1.03 9.74 0.11
C SER A 49 -1.12 11.19 0.63
N PRO A 50 -0.97 12.20 -0.24
CA PRO A 50 -0.60 12.11 -1.66
C PRO A 50 0.88 11.71 -1.86
N HIS A 51 1.30 11.52 -3.11
CA HIS A 51 2.73 11.45 -3.48
C HIS A 51 3.24 12.88 -3.75
N LEU A 52 4.55 13.08 -3.73
CA LEU A 52 5.17 14.38 -4.02
C LEU A 52 5.67 14.47 -5.47
N ILE A 53 6.45 13.49 -5.94
CA ILE A 53 7.06 13.51 -7.28
C ILE A 53 6.48 12.39 -8.14
N GLU A 54 6.55 11.15 -7.66
CA GLU A 54 6.10 9.98 -8.40
C GLU A 54 5.01 9.18 -7.70
N PHE A 55 4.04 8.69 -8.47
CA PHE A 55 2.94 7.87 -7.94
C PHE A 55 3.40 6.64 -7.13
N ARG A 56 4.57 6.08 -7.46
CA ARG A 56 5.15 4.91 -6.78
C ARG A 56 5.53 5.20 -5.33
N GLU A 57 5.76 6.46 -4.97
CA GLU A 57 6.07 6.86 -3.59
C GLU A 57 4.99 6.43 -2.59
N ARG A 58 3.74 6.30 -3.06
CA ARG A 58 2.60 5.86 -2.25
C ARG A 58 2.70 4.42 -1.79
N PHE A 59 3.54 3.60 -2.41
CA PHE A 59 3.64 2.17 -2.13
C PHE A 59 5.10 1.79 -1.92
N ARG A 60 5.49 1.54 -0.66
CA ARG A 60 6.84 1.08 -0.31
C ARG A 60 6.81 -0.29 0.35
N ILE A 61 7.85 -1.07 0.14
CA ILE A 61 8.08 -2.35 0.82
C ILE A 61 9.53 -2.38 1.28
N GLY A 62 9.75 -2.52 2.59
CA GLY A 62 11.09 -2.46 3.17
C GLY A 62 11.78 -1.12 2.88
N GLY A 63 11.05 0.00 3.00
CA GLY A 63 11.59 1.35 2.82
C GLY A 63 11.78 1.79 1.37
N LEU A 64 11.63 0.90 0.38
CA LEU A 64 11.82 1.22 -1.04
C LEU A 64 10.50 1.31 -1.78
N ALA A 65 10.36 2.33 -2.65
CA ALA A 65 9.25 2.41 -3.58
C ALA A 65 9.18 1.17 -4.48
N VAL A 66 7.97 0.68 -4.73
CA VAL A 66 7.78 -0.49 -5.60
C VAL A 66 8.30 -0.23 -7.02
N ARG A 67 8.85 -1.28 -7.65
CA ARG A 67 9.28 -1.21 -9.05
C ARG A 67 8.09 -0.93 -9.97
N GLU A 68 8.29 -0.08 -10.97
CA GLU A 68 7.23 0.32 -11.90
C GLU A 68 6.53 -0.88 -12.55
N LYS A 69 7.30 -1.85 -13.07
CA LYS A 69 6.77 -3.09 -13.67
C LYS A 69 5.84 -3.86 -12.71
N VAL A 70 6.17 -3.87 -11.42
CA VAL A 70 5.35 -4.53 -10.38
C VAL A 70 4.07 -3.75 -10.14
N LEU A 71 4.16 -2.43 -10.00
CA LEU A 71 2.99 -1.59 -9.79
C LEU A 71 2.03 -1.65 -10.97
N ARG A 72 2.55 -1.52 -12.20
CA ARG A 72 1.77 -1.63 -13.44
C ARG A 72 1.03 -2.95 -13.52
N LYS A 73 1.72 -4.09 -13.31
CA LYS A 73 1.09 -5.42 -13.31
C LYS A 73 -0.08 -5.52 -12.33
N ASN A 74 0.08 -4.96 -11.12
CA ASN A 74 -0.97 -5.01 -10.10
C ASN A 74 -2.15 -4.08 -10.45
N ILE A 75 -1.88 -2.87 -10.95
CA ILE A 75 -2.93 -1.96 -11.43
C ILE A 75 -3.73 -2.61 -12.56
N GLU A 76 -3.07 -3.23 -13.55
CA GLU A 76 -3.73 -3.95 -14.65
C GLU A 76 -4.59 -5.12 -14.13
N ALA A 77 -4.14 -5.83 -13.09
CA ALA A 77 -4.94 -6.88 -12.47
C ALA A 77 -6.21 -6.32 -11.81
N VAL A 78 -6.10 -5.22 -11.05
CA VAL A 78 -7.26 -4.56 -10.43
C VAL A 78 -8.22 -4.01 -11.50
N ILE A 79 -7.71 -3.37 -12.57
CA ILE A 79 -8.52 -2.85 -13.68
C ILE A 79 -9.30 -3.98 -14.36
N ARG A 80 -8.68 -5.14 -14.62
CA ARG A 80 -9.37 -6.30 -15.21
C ARG A 80 -10.53 -6.78 -14.35
N VAL A 81 -10.37 -6.74 -13.03
CA VAL A 81 -11.46 -7.11 -12.10
C VAL A 81 -12.56 -6.05 -12.12
N ILE A 82 -12.21 -4.77 -12.04
CA ILE A 82 -13.18 -3.66 -12.09
C ILE A 82 -14.02 -3.72 -13.37
N ARG A 83 -13.41 -3.97 -14.53
CA ARG A 83 -14.11 -4.10 -15.82
C ARG A 83 -15.12 -5.25 -15.89
N ARG A 84 -15.01 -6.24 -15.00
CA ARG A 84 -15.92 -7.39 -14.90
C ARG A 84 -16.97 -7.20 -13.80
N MET A 85 -16.92 -6.09 -13.07
CA MET A 85 -17.93 -5.80 -12.06
C MET A 85 -19.23 -5.37 -12.76
N PRO A 86 -20.38 -5.98 -12.45
CA PRO A 86 -21.67 -5.46 -12.83
C PRO A 86 -22.01 -4.20 -12.03
#